data_AF-A0A3T0GIN3-F1
#
_entry.id   AF-A0A3T0GIN3-F1
#
_cell.length_a   1.000
_cell.length_b   1.000
_cell.length_c   1.000
_cell.angle_alpha   90.00
_cell.angle_beta   90.00
_cell.angle_gamma   90.00
#
_symmetry.space_group_name_H-M   'P 1'
#
loop_
_entity.id
_entity.type
_entity.pdbx_description
1 polymer ?
#
loop_
_entity_poly.entity_id
_entity_poly.type
_entity_poly.pdbx_seq_one_letter_code
_entity_poly.pdbx_strand_id
1 'polypeptide(L)' 'MLNDLKEKGVEDILIVCVDGLKSFPKAINSVFPNTEIQLCIVHQIRNSLKYASSKDVKIFMNDLKKNIPCCK' A
#
# COMPACT_ATOMS: atom_id res chain seq x y z
N MET A 1 -3.99 -2.29 -17.88
CA MET A 1 -4.09 -1.39 -16.70
C MET A 1 -2.94 -0.39 -16.61
N LEU A 2 -1.69 -0.79 -16.31
CA LEU A 2 -0.56 0.16 -16.19
C LEU A 2 -0.23 0.83 -17.53
N ASN A 3 -0.25 0.06 -18.62
CA ASN A 3 -0.08 0.61 -19.98
C ASN A 3 -1.22 1.56 -20.34
N ASP A 4 -2.46 1.25 -19.96
CA ASP A 4 -3.61 2.11 -20.22
C ASP A 4 -3.48 3.48 -19.52
N LEU A 5 -2.84 3.55 -18.35
CA LEU A 5 -2.53 4.82 -17.69
C LEU A 5 -1.51 5.64 -18.50
N LYS A 6 -0.49 4.97 -19.02
CA LYS A 6 0.52 5.59 -19.88
C LYS A 6 -0.08 6.08 -21.20
N GLU A 7 -0.96 5.29 -21.81
CA GLU A 7 -1.71 5.66 -23.03
C GLU A 7 -2.66 6.84 -22.79
N LYS A 8 -3.16 7.01 -21.57
CA LYS A 8 -3.96 8.17 -21.14
C LYS A 8 -3.12 9.41 -20.81
N GLY A 9 -1.80 9.37 -21.00
CA GLY A 9 -0.90 10.50 -20.81
C GLY A 9 -0.32 10.62 -19.40
N VAL A 10 -0.40 9.59 -18.56
CA VAL A 10 0.36 9.57 -17.30
C VAL A 10 1.82 9.33 -17.62
N GLU A 11 2.65 10.35 -17.40
CA GLU A 11 4.07 10.32 -17.72
C GLU A 11 4.90 9.63 -16.64
N ASP A 12 4.63 9.97 -15.37
CA ASP A 12 5.38 9.45 -14.23
C ASP A 12 4.50 9.26 -13.00
N ILE A 13 4.89 8.32 -12.16
CA ILE A 13 4.26 8.04 -10.88
C ILE A 13 5.36 8.01 -9.82
N LEU A 14 5.32 8.94 -8.88
CA LEU A 14 6.34 9.03 -7.84
C LEU A 14 6.23 7.88 -6.82
N ILE A 15 5.00 7.56 -6.39
CA ILE A 15 4.75 6.57 -5.34
C ILE A 15 3.57 5.68 -5.72
N VAL A 16 3.74 4.36 -5.57
CA VAL A 16 2.64 3.38 -5.69
C VAL A 16 2.58 2.51 -4.44
N CYS A 17 1.38 2.45 -3.84
CA CYS A 17 1.09 1.59 -2.70
C CYS A 17 0.51 0.25 -3.16
N VAL A 18 1.19 -0.86 -2.89
CA VAL A 18 0.74 -2.22 -3.21
C VAL A 18 0.44 -3.03 -1.95
N ASP A 19 -0.40 -4.04 -2.05
CA ASP A 19 -0.79 -4.94 -0.95
C ASP A 19 0.27 -5.99 -0.58
N GLY A 20 1.38 -6.06 -1.30
CA GLY A 20 2.48 -7.00 -1.07
C GLY A 20 2.53 -8.18 -2.04
N LEU A 21 1.76 -8.15 -3.13
CA LEU A 21 1.86 -9.14 -4.21
C LEU A 21 3.24 -9.09 -4.88
N LYS A 22 3.94 -10.24 -4.90
CA LYS A 22 5.33 -10.36 -5.40
C LYS A 22 5.51 -9.97 -6.87
N SER A 23 4.46 -10.11 -7.69
CA SER A 23 4.51 -9.83 -9.13
C SER A 23 4.32 -8.35 -9.48
N PHE A 24 3.66 -7.58 -8.61
CA PHE A 24 3.29 -6.19 -8.88
C PHE A 24 4.49 -5.25 -8.99
N PRO A 25 5.51 -5.32 -8.11
CA PRO A 25 6.69 -4.47 -8.21
C PRO A 25 7.39 -4.58 -9.57
N LYS A 26 7.50 -5.79 -10.11
CA LYS A 26 8.12 -6.03 -11.43
C LYS A 26 7.30 -5.43 -12.57
N ALA A 27 5.98 -5.57 -12.52
CA ALA A 27 5.08 -5.02 -13.53
C ALA A 27 5.08 -3.48 -13.52
N ILE A 28 5.09 -2.86 -12.34
CA ILE A 28 5.15 -1.40 -12.18
C ILE A 28 6.47 -0.86 -12.73
N ASN A 29 7.60 -1.42 -12.30
CA ASN A 29 8.93 -0.99 -12.76
C ASN A 29 9.15 -1.17 -14.27
N SER A 30 8.41 -2.09 -14.91
CA SER A 30 8.46 -2.26 -16.37
C SER A 30 7.79 -1.13 -17.14
N VAL A 31 6.84 -0.41 -16.54
CA VAL A 31 6.08 0.68 -17.20
C VAL A 31 6.55 2.05 -16.71
N PHE A 32 6.76 2.16 -15.39
CA PHE A 32 7.20 3.34 -14.66
C PHE A 32 8.44 3.00 -13.81
N PRO A 33 9.66 3.07 -14.37
CA PRO A 33 10.89 2.59 -13.71
C PRO A 33 11.36 3.46 -12.54
N ASN A 34 10.92 4.72 -12.46
CA ASN A 34 11.32 5.67 -11.42
C ASN A 34 10.36 5.66 -10.21
N THR A 35 9.33 4.84 -10.23
CA THR A 35 8.31 4.79 -9.18
C THR A 35 8.84 4.15 -7.91
N GLU A 36 8.66 4.83 -6.78
CA GLU A 36 8.88 4.24 -5.47
C GLU A 36 7.69 3.33 -5.09
N ILE A 37 7.97 2.06 -4.82
CA ILE A 37 6.94 1.09 -4.45
C ILE A 37 6.92 0.93 -2.94
N GLN A 38 5.79 1.28 -2.34
CA GLN A 38 5.54 1.16 -0.90
C GLN A 38 4.48 0.11 -0.61
N LEU A 39 4.52 -0.49 0.58
CA LEU A 39 3.45 -1.35 1.03
C LEU A 39 2.27 -0.51 1.54
N CYS A 40 1.07 -0.87 1.11
CA CYS A 40 -0.14 -0.17 1.50
C CYS A 40 -0.48 -0.46 2.96
N ILE A 41 -0.21 0.52 3.81
CA ILE A 41 -0.51 0.48 5.25
C ILE A 41 -2.00 0.23 5.51
N VAL A 42 -2.89 0.79 4.69
CA VAL A 42 -4.35 0.55 4.83
C VAL A 42 -4.69 -0.93 4.61
N HIS A 43 -4.09 -1.57 3.60
CA HIS A 43 -4.27 -3.01 3.40
C HIS A 43 -3.67 -3.81 4.57
N GLN A 44 -2.51 -3.42 5.10
CA GLN A 44 -1.92 -4.06 6.28
C GLN A 44 -2.83 -3.96 7.50
N ILE A 45 -3.29 -2.75 7.86
CA ILE A 45 -4.21 -2.52 8.99
C ILE A 45 -5.48 -3.35 8.83
N ARG A 46 -6.13 -3.27 7.66
CA ARG A 46 -7.36 -4.04 7.39
C ARG A 46 -7.12 -5.54 7.46
N ASN A 47 -5.97 -6.03 7.01
CA ASN A 47 -5.64 -7.44 7.08
C ASN A 47 -5.38 -7.89 8.52
N SER A 48 -4.65 -7.10 9.31
CA SER A 48 -4.39 -7.37 10.73
C SER A 48 -5.67 -7.38 11.57
N LEU A 49 -6.60 -6.46 11.31
CA LEU A 49 -7.86 -6.35 12.05
C LEU A 49 -8.78 -7.55 11.88
N LYS A 50 -8.66 -8.33 10.79
CA LYS A 50 -9.45 -9.56 10.60
C LYS A 50 -9.19 -10.60 11.70
N TYR A 51 -8.02 -10.55 12.33
CA TYR A 51 -7.61 -11.47 13.37
C TYR A 51 -7.83 -10.91 14.78
N ALA A 52 -8.29 -9.66 14.90
CA ALA A 52 -8.59 -9.03 16.17
C ALA A 52 -10.05 -9.32 16.59
N SER A 53 -10.26 -9.65 17.86
CA SER A 53 -11.58 -9.71 18.47
C SER A 53 -12.23 -8.32 18.45
N SER A 54 -13.53 -8.23 18.18
CA SER A 54 -14.28 -6.96 18.14
C SER A 54 -14.12 -6.11 19.41
N LYS A 55 -13.87 -6.75 20.56
CA LYS A 55 -13.63 -6.06 21.85
C LYS A 55 -12.28 -5.33 21.87
N ASP A 56 -11.28 -5.89 21.19
CA ASP A 56 -9.89 -5.43 21.23
C ASP A 56 -9.53 -4.53 20.05
N VAL A 57 -10.38 -4.44 19.02
CA VAL A 57 -10.18 -3.58 17.83
C VAL A 57 -9.81 -2.15 18.21
N LYS A 58 -10.48 -1.54 19.19
CA LYS A 58 -10.20 -0.14 19.59
C LYS A 58 -8.81 0.01 20.22
N ILE A 59 -8.41 -0.94 21.06
CA ILE A 59 -7.10 -0.94 21.74
C ILE A 59 -6.00 -1.16 20.70
N PHE A 60 -6.18 -2.18 19.85
CA PHE A 60 -5.27 -2.51 18.76
C PHE A 60 -5.07 -1.35 17.79
N MET A 61 -6.14 -0.63 17.42
CA MET A 61 -6.06 0.55 16.56
C MET A 61 -5.29 1.71 17.21
N ASN A 62 -5.45 1.94 18.51
CA ASN A 62 -4.70 2.97 19.23
C ASN A 62 -3.19 2.64 19.26
N ASP A 63 -2.83 1.38 19.43
CA ASP A 63 -1.43 0.96 19.41
C ASP A 63 -0.84 1.00 18.00
N LEU A 64 -1.59 0.60 16.98
CA LEU A 64 -1.16 0.73 15.58
C LEU A 64 -0.88 2.19 15.21
N LYS A 65 -1.75 3.14 15.60
CA LYS A 65 -1.54 4.57 15.33
C LYS A 65 -0.23 5.11 15.91
N LYS A 66 0.21 4.62 17.08
CA LYS A 66 1.47 5.04 17.72
C LYS A 66 2.71 4.47 17.02
N ASN A 67 2.59 3.28 16.44
CA ASN A 67 3.72 2.50 15.92
C ASN A 67 3.89 2.59 14.40
N ILE A 68 2.87 3.04 13.66
CA ILE A 68 2.95 3.18 12.21
C ILE A 68 3.76 4.44 11.84
N PRO A 69 4.82 4.30 11.01
CA PRO A 69 5.74 5.39 10.71
C PRO A 69 5.11 6.53 9.90
N CYS A 70 4.00 6.30 9.17
CA CYS A 70 3.35 7.33 8.35
C CYS A 70 2.45 8.32 9.12
N CYS A 71 2.22 8.11 10.42
CA CYS A 71 1.36 8.96 11.25
C CYS A 71 2.12 9.71 12.36
N LYS A 72 3.46 9.77 12.26
CA LYS A 72 4.30 10.61 13.11
C LYS A 72 4.59 11.95 12.43
#